data_AF-A0A821VPK7-F1
#
_entry.id   AF-A0A821VPK7-F1
#
_cell.length_a   1.000
_cell.length_b   1.000
_cell.length_c   1.000
_cell.angle_alpha   90.00
_cell.angle_beta   90.00
_cell.angle_gamma   90.00
#
_symmetry.space_group_name_H-M   'P 1'
#
loop_
_entity.id
_entity.type
_entity.pdbx_description
1 polymer ?
#
loop_
_entity_poly.entity_id
_entity_poly.type
_entity_poly.pdbx_seq_one_letter_code
_entity_poly.pdbx_strand_id
1 'polypeptide(L)'
;MSMDSLAESVCGICNIRRYKRELRHVPLSEIPSIELLKIHPDLHNIIPKIQEINSFNSNDSNVQSSTNNQSFTCINGMFFYEAGLYKTVDRKKRSLIHCDVCMECWSALAKEKIPKFSATNKVWMGDIPKQLQGLTIPEQKLTALYRHNSCIVKLQSPFHSTSTAQSALKGNCISFPQDVINITTTLPLELDDLCDSLKIIFVGSRMPQRSQLKHILTVRKKKIYDALQWLNQNNPLYRYITIN
;
A
#
# COMPACT_ATOMS: atom_id res chain seq x y z
N MET A 1 21.49 -7.52 -24.18
CA MET A 1 20.32 -6.81 -23.60
C MET A 1 20.86 -5.79 -22.60
N SER A 2 20.61 -4.49 -22.81
CA SER A 2 21.05 -3.45 -21.86
C SER A 2 20.38 -3.68 -20.50
N MET A 3 21.15 -3.55 -19.40
CA MET A 3 20.64 -3.68 -18.02
C MET A 3 19.47 -2.71 -17.74
N ASP A 4 19.38 -1.59 -18.45
CA ASP A 4 18.27 -0.63 -18.31
C ASP A 4 16.91 -1.20 -18.74
N SER A 5 16.88 -2.23 -19.59
CA SER A 5 15.63 -2.86 -20.05
C SER A 5 14.93 -3.71 -18.98
N LEU A 6 15.66 -4.10 -17.93
CA LEU A 6 15.13 -4.83 -16.77
C LEU A 6 14.82 -3.90 -15.60
N ALA A 7 15.15 -2.61 -15.72
CA ALA A 7 14.85 -1.65 -14.66
C ALA A 7 13.33 -1.50 -14.51
N GLU A 8 12.86 -1.61 -13.28
CA GLU A 8 11.46 -1.40 -12.92
C GLU A 8 11.25 0.04 -12.44
N SER A 9 10.06 0.57 -12.71
CA SER A 9 9.57 1.83 -12.17
C SER A 9 8.08 1.69 -11.83
N VAL A 10 7.49 2.70 -11.22
CA VAL A 10 6.10 2.70 -10.77
C VAL A 10 5.29 3.67 -11.60
N CYS A 11 4.09 3.25 -12.03
CA CYS A 11 3.17 4.15 -12.70
C CYS A 11 2.65 5.21 -11.72
N GLY A 12 2.82 6.50 -12.04
CA GLY A 12 2.35 7.62 -11.24
C GLY A 12 0.82 7.74 -11.14
N ILE A 13 0.05 6.98 -11.91
CA ILE A 13 -1.42 7.02 -11.90
C ILE A 13 -2.03 5.87 -11.08
N CYS A 14 -1.51 4.65 -11.24
CA CYS A 14 -2.07 3.45 -10.61
C CYS A 14 -1.17 2.80 -9.54
N ASN A 15 0.02 3.34 -9.29
CA ASN A 15 1.01 2.81 -8.34
C ASN A 15 1.46 1.36 -8.62
N ILE A 16 1.21 0.83 -9.83
CA ILE A 16 1.63 -0.51 -10.20
C ILE A 16 3.07 -0.45 -10.73
N ARG A 17 3.92 -1.32 -10.17
CA ARG A 17 5.30 -1.53 -10.62
C ARG A 17 5.32 -2.25 -11.97
N ARG A 18 6.06 -1.70 -12.94
CA ARG A 18 6.21 -2.21 -14.30
C ARG A 18 7.66 -2.05 -14.77
N TYR A 19 8.05 -2.77 -15.81
CA TYR A 19 9.33 -2.52 -16.47
C TYR A 19 9.32 -1.13 -17.12
N LYS A 20 10.43 -0.41 -17.08
CA LYS A 20 10.55 0.94 -17.67
C LYS A 20 10.13 1.00 -19.14
N ARG A 21 10.38 -0.04 -19.93
CA ARG A 21 9.95 -0.14 -21.34
C ARG A 21 8.42 -0.14 -21.54
N GLU A 22 7.66 -0.47 -20.50
CA GLU A 22 6.19 -0.51 -20.51
C GLU A 22 5.58 0.79 -19.96
N LEU A 23 6.43 1.75 -19.58
CA LEU A 23 6.06 3.05 -19.05
C LEU A 23 6.40 4.14 -20.07
N ARG A 24 5.48 5.08 -20.24
CA ARG A 24 5.71 6.31 -21.00
C ARG A 24 6.13 7.39 -20.02
N HIS A 25 7.34 7.92 -20.20
CA HIS A 25 7.80 9.08 -19.46
C HIS A 25 7.34 10.34 -20.19
N VAL A 26 6.38 11.07 -19.62
CA VAL A 26 5.74 12.22 -20.25
C VAL A 26 5.62 13.39 -19.29
N PRO A 27 5.67 14.66 -19.77
CA PRO A 27 5.27 15.79 -18.95
C PRO A 27 3.78 15.69 -18.62
N LEU A 28 3.37 16.23 -17.46
CA LEU A 28 1.95 16.18 -17.06
C LEU A 28 1.02 16.79 -18.11
N SER A 29 1.45 17.82 -18.84
CA SER A 29 0.66 18.46 -19.90
C SER A 29 0.33 17.56 -21.09
N GLU A 30 1.07 16.47 -21.31
CA GLU A 30 0.87 15.56 -22.43
C GLU A 30 0.02 14.33 -22.07
N ILE A 31 -0.38 14.20 -20.80
CA ILE A 31 -1.27 13.10 -20.39
C ILE A 31 -2.66 13.34 -20.98
N PRO A 32 -3.20 12.40 -21.78
CA PRO A 32 -4.52 12.56 -22.37
C PRO A 32 -5.58 12.61 -21.28
N SER A 33 -6.63 13.42 -21.48
CA SER A 33 -7.81 13.50 -20.60
C SER A 33 -7.48 13.51 -19.11
N ILE A 34 -6.41 14.21 -18.73
CA ILE A 34 -5.84 14.24 -17.37
C ILE A 34 -6.84 14.72 -16.32
N GLU A 35 -7.84 15.50 -16.74
CA GLU A 35 -8.96 15.96 -15.91
C GLU A 35 -9.76 14.83 -15.26
N LEU A 36 -9.74 13.62 -15.84
CA LEU A 36 -10.36 12.42 -15.26
C LEU A 36 -9.65 11.94 -13.99
N LEU A 37 -8.48 12.51 -13.66
CA LEU A 37 -7.73 12.22 -12.44
C LEU A 37 -8.03 13.21 -11.31
N LYS A 38 -9.00 14.12 -11.48
CA LYS A 38 -9.46 15.03 -10.42
C LYS A 38 -9.89 14.23 -9.19
N ILE A 39 -9.53 14.74 -8.02
CA ILE A 39 -9.85 14.06 -6.75
C ILE A 39 -11.36 14.08 -6.54
N HIS A 40 -11.90 12.98 -6.00
CA HIS A 40 -13.30 12.94 -5.62
C HIS A 40 -13.54 13.84 -4.39
N PRO A 41 -14.63 14.63 -4.34
CA PRO A 41 -14.88 15.58 -3.25
C PRO A 41 -14.77 14.98 -1.84
N ASP A 42 -15.25 13.74 -1.65
CA ASP A 42 -15.18 13.01 -0.38
C ASP A 42 -13.75 12.84 0.15
N LEU A 43 -12.75 12.82 -0.73
CA LEU A 43 -11.36 12.65 -0.35
C LEU A 43 -10.66 13.99 -0.03
N HIS A 44 -11.25 15.14 -0.35
CA HIS A 44 -10.63 16.46 -0.11
C HIS A 44 -10.35 16.72 1.37
N ASN A 45 -11.19 16.20 2.27
CA ASN A 45 -11.03 16.38 3.72
C ASN A 45 -10.23 15.25 4.38
N ILE A 46 -9.97 14.15 3.67
CA ILE A 46 -9.26 12.97 4.17
C ILE A 46 -7.79 13.00 3.79
N ILE A 47 -7.49 13.45 2.57
CA ILE A 47 -6.13 13.67 2.09
C ILE A 47 -5.53 14.85 2.88
N PRO A 48 -4.51 14.64 3.73
CA PRO A 48 -4.01 15.68 4.61
C PRO A 48 -3.45 16.83 3.77
N LYS A 49 -4.14 17.99 3.83
CA LYS A 49 -3.84 19.25 3.15
C LYS A 49 -3.42 19.03 1.71
N ILE A 50 -4.36 19.21 0.78
CA ILE A 50 -4.09 19.53 -0.62
C ILE A 50 -2.94 20.54 -0.63
N GLN A 51 -1.70 20.07 -0.81
CA GLN A 51 -0.58 20.93 -1.09
C GLN A 51 -0.86 21.37 -2.51
N GLU A 52 -1.66 22.42 -2.64
CA GLU A 52 -1.76 23.15 -3.88
C GLU A 52 -0.35 23.62 -4.20
N ILE A 53 0.37 22.85 -5.02
CA ILE A 53 1.56 23.35 -5.72
C ILE A 53 1.04 24.29 -6.81
N ASN A 54 0.40 25.37 -6.39
CA ASN A 54 0.05 26.50 -7.21
C ASN A 54 1.31 27.35 -7.30
N SER A 55 2.10 27.12 -8.35
CA SER A 55 3.24 27.95 -8.77
C SER A 55 4.24 28.34 -7.64
N PHE A 56 5.35 27.59 -7.54
CA PHE A 56 6.50 28.02 -6.75
C PHE A 56 7.09 29.33 -7.30
N ASN A 57 6.72 30.45 -6.69
CA ASN A 57 7.54 31.64 -6.71
C ASN A 57 8.84 31.36 -5.94
N SER A 58 9.93 31.80 -6.52
CA SER A 58 11.27 31.68 -5.99
C SER A 58 11.41 32.56 -4.74
N ASN A 59 12.17 32.06 -3.77
CA ASN A 59 12.62 32.71 -2.53
C ASN A 59 11.69 32.59 -1.33
N ASP A 60 11.70 31.43 -0.66
CA ASP A 60 11.59 31.40 0.80
C ASP A 60 12.31 30.17 1.36
N SER A 61 13.46 30.42 1.99
CA SER A 61 14.32 29.46 2.68
C SER A 61 13.78 29.06 4.06
N ASN A 62 12.46 28.92 4.22
CA ASN A 62 11.82 28.48 5.46
C ASN A 62 10.49 27.75 5.18
N VAL A 63 10.53 26.64 4.45
CA VAL A 63 9.46 25.64 4.54
C VAL A 63 9.86 24.68 5.64
N GLN A 64 9.29 24.86 6.84
CA GLN A 64 9.31 23.84 7.88
C GLN A 64 8.82 22.54 7.25
N SER A 65 9.75 21.59 7.15
CA SER A 65 9.54 20.22 6.70
C SER A 65 8.55 19.53 7.63
N SER A 66 7.25 19.70 7.37
CA SER A 66 6.26 18.74 7.82
C SER A 66 6.51 17.46 7.02
N THR A 67 7.30 16.56 7.61
CA THR A 67 7.61 15.22 7.10
C THR A 67 6.34 14.38 7.02
N ASN A 68 5.52 14.61 6.00
CA ASN A 68 4.46 13.70 5.61
C ASN A 68 5.04 12.82 4.51
N ASN A 69 5.48 11.61 4.88
CA ASN A 69 5.85 10.55 3.93
C ASN A 69 4.58 10.02 3.24
N GLN A 70 3.92 10.85 2.45
CA GLN A 70 2.75 10.44 1.67
C GLN A 70 3.21 9.75 0.39
N SER A 71 2.58 8.65 -0.01
CA SER A 71 2.93 7.99 -1.29
C SER A 71 2.36 8.72 -2.51
N PHE A 72 1.71 9.85 -2.31
CA PHE A 72 0.93 10.55 -3.33
C PHE A 72 1.00 12.07 -3.16
N THR A 73 0.81 12.77 -4.28
CA THR A 73 0.77 14.23 -4.35
C THR A 73 -0.44 14.65 -5.18
N CYS A 74 -1.01 15.80 -4.82
CA CYS A 74 -2.07 16.45 -5.59
C CYS A 74 -1.46 17.60 -6.39
N ILE A 75 -1.55 17.57 -7.73
CA ILE A 75 -1.01 18.63 -8.59
C ILE A 75 -2.17 19.20 -9.40
N ASN A 76 -2.45 20.50 -9.26
CA ASN A 76 -3.60 21.17 -9.91
C ASN A 76 -4.94 20.44 -9.68
N GLY A 77 -5.16 19.90 -8.48
CA GLY A 77 -6.37 19.14 -8.13
C GLY A 77 -6.43 17.70 -8.69
N MET A 78 -5.37 17.23 -9.34
CA MET A 78 -5.27 15.87 -9.89
C MET A 78 -4.41 14.98 -9.00
N PHE A 79 -4.81 13.72 -8.85
CA PHE A 79 -4.16 12.76 -7.97
C PHE A 79 -3.05 11.97 -8.67
N PHE A 80 -1.84 11.97 -8.10
CA PHE A 80 -0.69 11.19 -8.59
C PHE A 80 0.06 10.52 -7.45
N TYR A 81 0.71 9.39 -7.73
CA TYR A 81 1.63 8.71 -6.82
C TYR A 81 3.05 9.26 -6.98
N GLU A 82 3.68 9.65 -5.87
CA GLU A 82 5.00 10.28 -5.83
C GLU A 82 6.09 9.44 -6.47
N ALA A 83 6.03 8.12 -6.29
CA ALA A 83 7.02 7.20 -6.81
C ALA A 83 7.15 7.20 -8.34
N GLY A 84 6.11 7.66 -9.06
CA GLY A 84 6.11 7.77 -10.52
C GLY A 84 6.32 9.20 -11.04
N LEU A 85 6.58 10.18 -10.17
CA LEU A 85 6.78 11.58 -10.53
C LEU A 85 8.26 11.98 -10.52
N TYR A 86 8.66 12.79 -11.50
CA TYR A 86 10.02 13.25 -11.66
C TYR A 86 10.04 14.75 -11.92
N LYS A 87 10.87 15.48 -11.17
CA LYS A 87 11.10 16.91 -11.39
C LYS A 87 12.29 17.07 -12.32
N THR A 88 12.10 17.74 -13.44
CA THR A 88 13.16 18.13 -14.37
C THR A 88 13.19 19.65 -14.53
N VAL A 89 14.31 20.18 -15.02
CA VAL A 89 14.47 21.62 -15.26
C VAL A 89 14.56 21.84 -16.76
N ASP A 90 13.67 22.67 -17.30
CA ASP A 90 13.70 23.07 -18.71
C ASP A 90 14.91 23.97 -19.01
N ARG A 91 15.29 24.10 -20.29
CA ARG A 91 16.37 24.97 -20.78
C ARG A 91 16.21 26.43 -20.33
N LYS A 92 14.98 26.86 -20.04
CA LYS A 92 14.63 28.19 -19.50
C LYS A 92 14.67 28.27 -17.97
N LYS A 93 15.27 27.30 -17.28
CA LYS A 93 15.33 27.18 -15.80
C LYS A 93 13.96 27.08 -15.11
N ARG A 94 12.92 26.61 -15.80
CA ARG A 94 11.60 26.34 -15.20
C ARG A 94 11.52 24.89 -14.75
N SER A 95 10.96 24.64 -13.57
CA SER A 95 10.70 23.28 -13.10
C SER A 95 9.53 22.66 -13.86
N LEU A 96 9.75 21.52 -14.52
CA LEU A 96 8.75 20.73 -15.23
C LEU A 96 8.56 19.40 -14.52
N ILE A 97 7.31 18.94 -14.40
CA ILE A 97 6.99 17.66 -13.75
C ILE A 97 6.67 16.63 -14.83
N HIS A 98 7.40 15.52 -14.81
CA HIS A 98 7.16 14.34 -15.62
C HIS A 98 6.54 13.24 -14.78
N CYS A 99 5.80 12.35 -15.44
CA CYS A 99 5.13 11.21 -14.86
C CYS A 99 5.39 9.97 -15.71
N ASP A 100 5.73 8.86 -15.06
CA ASP A 100 5.75 7.55 -15.68
C ASP A 100 4.33 6.99 -15.74
N VAL A 101 3.81 6.75 -16.94
CA VAL A 101 2.45 6.25 -17.16
C VAL A 101 2.48 4.90 -17.85
N CYS A 102 1.87 3.87 -17.25
CA CYS A 102 1.78 2.56 -17.89
C CYS A 102 0.82 2.58 -19.08
N MET A 103 1.04 1.65 -20.02
CA MET A 103 0.21 1.52 -21.23
C MET A 103 -1.28 1.37 -20.93
N GLU A 104 -1.66 0.64 -19.88
CA GLU A 104 -3.07 0.48 -19.48
C GLU A 104 -3.71 1.82 -19.06
N CYS A 105 -3.01 2.61 -18.25
CA CYS A 105 -3.50 3.92 -17.82
C CYS A 105 -3.53 4.90 -18.99
N TRP A 106 -2.49 4.90 -19.82
CA TRP A 106 -2.43 5.73 -21.03
C TRP A 106 -3.59 5.43 -21.98
N SER A 107 -3.81 4.15 -22.30
CA SER A 107 -4.87 3.73 -23.21
C SER A 107 -6.27 3.97 -22.66
N ALA A 108 -6.47 3.88 -21.33
CA ALA A 108 -7.74 4.23 -20.71
C ALA A 108 -8.03 5.73 -20.85
N LEU A 109 -7.06 6.57 -20.50
CA LEU A 109 -7.17 8.01 -20.57
C LEU A 109 -7.32 8.53 -22.01
N ALA A 110 -6.58 7.95 -22.97
CA ALA A 110 -6.72 8.26 -24.39
C ALA A 110 -8.12 7.92 -24.95
N LYS A 111 -8.87 7.04 -24.26
CA LYS A 111 -10.26 6.69 -24.58
C LYS A 111 -11.27 7.42 -23.68
N GLU A 112 -10.82 8.45 -22.97
CA GLU A 112 -11.63 9.23 -22.02
C GLU A 112 -12.27 8.38 -20.92
N LYS A 113 -11.57 7.33 -20.47
CA LYS A 113 -12.00 6.46 -19.36
C LYS A 113 -11.07 6.61 -18.17
N ILE A 114 -11.65 6.56 -16.97
CA ILE A 114 -10.88 6.53 -15.72
C ILE A 114 -10.10 5.20 -15.67
N PRO A 115 -8.77 5.23 -15.46
CA PRO A 115 -7.99 4.00 -15.34
C PRO A 115 -8.48 3.12 -14.18
N LYS A 116 -8.58 1.82 -14.43
CA LYS A 116 -9.17 0.84 -13.49
C LYS A 116 -8.59 0.91 -12.07
N PHE A 117 -7.28 1.12 -11.97
CA PHE A 117 -6.53 1.12 -10.72
C PHE A 117 -6.04 2.52 -10.32
N SER A 118 -6.54 3.59 -10.95
CA SER A 118 -6.23 4.93 -10.47
C SER A 118 -6.89 5.19 -9.13
N ALA A 119 -6.27 6.02 -8.30
CA ALA A 119 -6.86 6.45 -7.03
C ALA A 119 -8.26 7.09 -7.21
N THR A 120 -8.45 7.79 -8.34
CA THR A 120 -9.72 8.42 -8.72
C THR A 120 -10.85 7.43 -8.95
N ASN A 121 -10.55 6.17 -9.26
CA ASN A 121 -11.56 5.11 -9.40
C ASN A 121 -12.04 4.55 -8.05
N LYS A 122 -12.05 5.36 -6.98
CA LYS A 122 -12.52 5.01 -5.62
C LYS A 122 -11.86 3.76 -5.01
N VAL A 123 -10.67 3.39 -5.49
CA VAL A 123 -9.87 2.26 -4.98
C VAL A 123 -8.73 2.70 -4.07
N TRP A 124 -8.62 4.00 -3.81
CA TRP A 124 -7.59 4.54 -2.91
C TRP A 124 -7.93 4.25 -1.45
N MET A 125 -7.01 3.57 -0.75
CA MET A 125 -7.15 3.23 0.67
C MET A 125 -6.25 4.07 1.58
N GLY A 126 -5.46 4.99 1.02
CA GLY A 126 -4.47 5.76 1.77
C GLY A 126 -3.18 5.01 2.07
N ASP A 127 -2.24 5.73 2.68
CA ASP A 127 -1.00 5.13 3.16
C ASP A 127 -1.25 4.33 4.42
N ILE A 128 -0.61 3.16 4.48
CA ILE A 128 -0.63 2.36 5.71
C ILE A 128 0.14 3.13 6.78
N PRO A 129 -0.45 3.45 7.94
CA PRO A 129 0.22 4.13 9.04
C PRO A 129 1.44 3.36 9.53
N LYS A 130 2.51 4.05 9.95
CA LYS A 130 3.77 3.44 10.42
C LYS A 130 3.57 2.40 11.52
N GLN A 131 2.57 2.58 12.38
CA GLN A 131 2.22 1.70 13.48
C GLN A 131 1.62 0.37 12.97
N LEU A 132 0.88 0.40 11.86
CA LEU A 132 0.28 -0.78 11.23
C LEU A 132 1.19 -1.45 10.20
N GLN A 133 2.24 -0.75 9.75
CA GLN A 133 3.22 -1.31 8.82
C GLN A 133 4.03 -2.44 9.44
N GLY A 134 4.12 -3.54 8.69
CA GLY A 134 5.00 -4.67 9.01
C GLY A 134 4.51 -5.54 10.17
N LEU A 135 3.22 -5.50 10.52
CA LEU A 135 2.60 -6.47 11.42
C LEU A 135 2.64 -7.89 10.81
N THR A 136 3.05 -8.88 11.60
CA THR A 136 3.01 -10.29 11.17
C THR A 136 1.58 -10.80 11.09
N ILE A 137 1.34 -11.92 10.40
CA ILE A 137 0.00 -12.53 10.33
C ILE A 137 -0.56 -12.77 11.75
N PRO A 138 0.18 -13.37 12.69
CA PRO A 138 -0.25 -13.47 14.09
C PRO A 138 -0.64 -12.13 14.72
N GLU A 139 0.17 -11.09 14.56
CA GLU A 139 -0.08 -9.78 15.15
C GLU A 139 -1.35 -9.14 14.57
N GLN A 140 -1.53 -9.22 13.24
CA GLN A 140 -2.75 -8.74 12.58
C GLN A 140 -4.00 -9.43 13.13
N LYS A 141 -3.94 -10.76 13.33
CA LYS A 141 -5.03 -11.53 13.94
C LYS A 141 -5.33 -11.08 15.36
N LEU A 142 -4.30 -10.92 16.19
CA LEU A 142 -4.43 -10.52 17.58
C LEU A 142 -4.98 -9.09 17.73
N THR A 143 -4.77 -8.23 16.74
CA THR A 143 -5.33 -6.87 16.70
C THR A 143 -6.68 -6.77 16.00
N ALA A 144 -7.22 -7.85 15.43
CA ALA A 144 -8.43 -7.78 14.63
C ALA A 144 -9.68 -7.71 15.52
N LEU A 145 -10.52 -6.69 15.26
CA LEU A 145 -11.83 -6.56 15.91
C LEU A 145 -12.77 -7.71 15.57
N TYR A 146 -12.74 -8.16 14.31
CA TYR A 146 -13.58 -9.23 13.79
C TYR A 146 -12.74 -10.48 13.52
N ARG A 147 -13.19 -11.62 14.04
CA ARG A 147 -12.53 -12.91 13.83
C ARG A 147 -12.87 -13.43 12.43
N HIS A 148 -11.84 -13.88 11.72
CA HIS A 148 -11.98 -14.67 10.50
C HIS A 148 -11.71 -16.13 10.85
N ASN A 149 -12.58 -17.04 10.40
CA ASN A 149 -12.57 -18.42 10.90
C ASN A 149 -11.41 -19.28 10.40
N SER A 150 -10.74 -18.92 9.29
CA SER A 150 -9.56 -19.67 8.84
C SER A 150 -8.66 -18.85 7.92
N CYS A 151 -7.35 -18.92 8.15
CA CYS A 151 -6.32 -18.49 7.22
C CYS A 151 -5.34 -19.65 7.02
N ILE A 152 -5.30 -20.23 5.81
CA ILE A 152 -4.39 -21.33 5.47
C ILE A 152 -3.15 -20.75 4.81
N VAL A 153 -2.06 -20.71 5.58
CA VAL A 153 -0.74 -20.29 5.08
C VAL A 153 -0.01 -21.52 4.57
N LYS A 154 0.01 -21.71 3.24
CA LYS A 154 0.77 -22.78 2.59
C LYS A 154 2.17 -22.28 2.25
N LEU A 155 3.18 -22.82 2.92
CA LEU A 155 4.59 -22.52 2.63
C LEU A 155 5.15 -23.63 1.74
N GLN A 156 5.53 -23.28 0.51
CA GLN A 156 6.22 -24.20 -0.41
C GLN A 156 7.72 -23.96 -0.30
N SER A 157 8.48 -25.03 -0.14
CA SER A 157 9.93 -24.96 -0.02
C SER A 157 10.61 -24.69 -1.39
N PRO A 158 11.64 -23.83 -1.47
CA PRO A 158 12.32 -23.48 -2.73
C PRO A 158 13.28 -24.56 -3.26
N PHE A 159 13.34 -25.74 -2.64
CA PHE A 159 14.41 -26.73 -2.91
C PHE A 159 14.35 -27.47 -4.26
N HIS A 160 13.54 -27.04 -5.24
CA HIS A 160 13.49 -27.68 -6.56
C HIS A 160 14.18 -26.92 -7.70
N SER A 161 14.26 -25.59 -7.68
CA SER A 161 15.19 -24.79 -8.51
C SER A 161 15.16 -23.32 -8.09
N THR A 162 16.25 -22.58 -8.32
CA THR A 162 16.27 -21.10 -8.19
C THR A 162 15.29 -20.41 -9.15
N SER A 163 14.90 -21.08 -10.24
CA SER A 163 13.87 -20.60 -11.18
C SER A 163 12.42 -20.81 -10.72
N THR A 164 12.19 -21.66 -9.71
CA THR A 164 10.86 -21.99 -9.16
C THR A 164 10.70 -21.58 -7.69
N ALA A 165 11.76 -21.03 -7.08
CA ALA A 165 11.74 -20.52 -5.72
C ALA A 165 10.74 -19.36 -5.58
N GLN A 166 9.76 -19.52 -4.70
CA GLN A 166 8.84 -18.45 -4.34
C GLN A 166 9.55 -17.48 -3.37
N SER A 167 9.71 -16.22 -3.78
CA SER A 167 10.26 -15.13 -2.96
C SER A 167 9.24 -14.52 -1.99
N ALA A 168 7.96 -14.89 -2.13
CA ALA A 168 6.84 -14.38 -1.34
C ALA A 168 5.85 -15.50 -1.02
N LEU A 169 5.09 -15.32 0.06
CA LEU A 169 4.00 -16.22 0.45
C LEU A 169 2.91 -16.19 -0.63
N LYS A 170 2.61 -17.34 -1.24
CA LYS A 170 1.47 -17.51 -2.17
C LYS A 170 0.46 -18.48 -1.58
N GLY A 171 -0.76 -18.01 -1.35
CA GLY A 171 -1.86 -18.82 -0.81
C GLY A 171 -3.20 -18.47 -1.46
N ASN A 172 -4.16 -19.40 -1.39
CA ASN A 172 -5.55 -19.12 -1.76
C ASN A 172 -6.27 -18.56 -0.52
N CYS A 173 -7.00 -17.47 -0.69
CA CYS A 173 -7.89 -16.92 0.34
C CYS A 173 -9.34 -17.22 -0.06
N ILE A 174 -10.13 -17.76 0.87
CA ILE A 174 -11.56 -17.94 0.68
C ILE A 174 -12.28 -17.18 1.78
N SER A 175 -13.14 -16.22 1.40
CA SER A 175 -13.92 -15.41 2.31
C SER A 175 -15.40 -15.77 2.15
N PHE A 176 -16.02 -16.31 3.20
CA PHE A 176 -17.46 -16.55 3.25
C PHE A 176 -18.11 -15.56 4.22
N PRO A 177 -19.26 -14.97 3.88
CA PRO A 177 -20.03 -14.18 4.82
C PRO A 177 -20.49 -15.09 5.95
N GLN A 178 -20.14 -14.74 7.19
CA GLN A 178 -20.61 -15.43 8.38
C GLN A 178 -21.18 -14.41 9.35
N ASP A 179 -22.25 -14.79 10.02
CA ASP A 179 -22.85 -14.04 11.13
C ASP A 179 -21.98 -14.20 12.38
N VAL A 180 -20.83 -13.51 12.38
CA VAL A 180 -19.89 -13.54 13.49
C VAL A 180 -20.35 -12.59 14.59
N ILE A 181 -21.15 -13.12 15.52
CA ILE A 181 -21.64 -12.39 16.72
C ILE A 181 -20.48 -12.01 17.67
N ASN A 182 -19.27 -12.56 17.46
CA ASN A 182 -18.12 -12.33 18.34
C ASN A 182 -17.38 -11.02 18.02
N ILE A 183 -18.00 -9.89 18.34
CA ILE A 183 -17.33 -8.60 18.50
C ILE A 183 -16.55 -8.66 19.82
N THR A 184 -15.22 -8.58 19.73
CA THR A 184 -14.41 -8.51 20.96
C THR A 184 -14.50 -7.11 21.57
N THR A 185 -14.60 -7.02 22.89
CA THR A 185 -14.55 -5.75 23.63
C THR A 185 -13.15 -5.48 24.20
N THR A 186 -12.27 -6.49 24.17
CA THR A 186 -10.90 -6.43 24.68
C THR A 186 -9.91 -6.90 23.62
N LEU A 187 -8.79 -6.20 23.47
CA LEU A 187 -7.67 -6.56 22.61
C LEU A 187 -6.34 -6.34 23.36
N PRO A 188 -5.25 -7.04 23.01
CA PRO A 188 -5.19 -8.11 22.02
C PRO A 188 -5.98 -9.35 22.43
N LEU A 189 -6.38 -10.15 21.44
CA LEU A 189 -6.97 -11.46 21.68
C LEU A 189 -6.02 -12.36 22.49
N GLU A 190 -6.58 -13.34 23.20
CA GLU A 190 -5.75 -14.32 23.90
C GLU A 190 -4.96 -15.18 22.91
N LEU A 191 -3.80 -15.70 23.32
CA LEU A 191 -2.98 -16.52 22.43
C LEU A 191 -3.66 -17.85 22.07
N ASP A 192 -4.55 -18.35 22.91
CA ASP A 192 -5.31 -19.57 22.63
C ASP A 192 -6.32 -19.34 21.48
N ASP A 193 -6.95 -18.16 21.41
CA ASP A 193 -7.81 -17.76 20.27
C ASP A 193 -7.06 -17.74 18.94
N LEU A 194 -5.75 -17.45 18.97
CA LEU A 194 -4.92 -17.46 17.76
C LEU A 194 -4.80 -18.88 17.20
N CYS A 195 -4.73 -19.89 18.07
CA CYS A 195 -4.60 -21.29 17.66
C CYS A 195 -5.84 -21.81 16.91
N ASP A 196 -7.03 -21.29 17.21
CA ASP A 196 -8.26 -21.64 16.51
C ASP A 196 -8.32 -21.04 15.11
N SER A 197 -7.88 -19.78 14.98
CA SER A 197 -7.97 -19.05 13.72
C SER A 197 -6.80 -19.30 12.75
N LEU A 198 -5.59 -19.59 13.25
CA LEU A 198 -4.36 -19.73 12.44
C LEU A 198 -3.84 -21.17 12.46
N LYS A 199 -3.94 -21.85 11.32
CA LYS A 199 -3.31 -23.17 11.11
C LYS A 199 -2.16 -23.03 10.13
N ILE A 200 -1.00 -23.57 10.51
CA ILE A 200 0.22 -23.51 9.69
C ILE A 200 0.54 -24.91 9.19
N ILE A 201 0.57 -25.06 7.87
CA ILE A 201 0.84 -26.35 7.21
C ILE A 201 2.15 -26.22 6.44
N PHE A 202 3.13 -27.05 6.79
CA PHE A 202 4.40 -27.14 6.08
C PHE A 202 4.35 -28.29 5.10
N VAL A 203 4.66 -28.00 3.84
CA VAL A 203 4.73 -29.01 2.78
C VAL A 203 6.14 -29.01 2.21
N GLY A 204 6.93 -30.02 2.56
CA GLY A 204 8.31 -30.15 2.11
C GLY A 204 9.00 -31.40 2.63
N SER A 205 10.17 -31.70 2.08
CA SER A 205 10.99 -32.87 2.45
C SER A 205 11.69 -32.73 3.81
N ARG A 206 11.75 -31.52 4.37
CA ARG A 206 12.39 -31.22 5.67
C ARG A 206 11.56 -30.21 6.46
N MET A 207 11.54 -30.38 7.78
CA MET A 207 10.91 -29.42 8.69
C MET A 207 11.68 -28.08 8.68
N PRO A 208 11.00 -26.93 8.61
CA PRO A 208 11.67 -25.63 8.65
C PRO A 208 12.31 -25.37 10.02
N GLN A 209 13.43 -24.65 10.02
CA GLN A 209 14.11 -24.28 11.27
C GLN A 209 13.37 -23.14 11.99
N ARG A 210 13.43 -23.14 13.33
CA ARG A 210 12.82 -22.09 14.16
C ARG A 210 13.30 -20.68 13.80
N SER A 211 14.57 -20.52 13.41
CA SER A 211 15.14 -19.25 12.95
C SER A 211 14.40 -18.68 11.74
N GLN A 212 14.04 -19.53 10.78
CA GLN A 212 13.31 -19.14 9.56
C GLN A 212 11.86 -18.73 9.90
N LEU A 213 11.24 -19.43 10.84
CA LEU A 213 9.86 -19.16 11.27
C LEU A 213 9.76 -17.92 12.16
N LYS A 214 10.82 -17.57 12.88
CA LYS A 214 10.85 -16.44 13.82
C LYS A 214 10.41 -15.13 13.15
N HIS A 215 10.79 -14.90 11.90
CA HIS A 215 10.44 -13.65 11.22
C HIS A 215 8.98 -13.59 10.73
N ILE A 216 8.31 -14.74 10.63
CA ILE A 216 6.97 -14.87 10.04
C ILE A 216 5.89 -15.03 11.13
N LEU A 217 6.22 -15.79 12.18
CA LEU A 217 5.25 -16.27 13.16
C LEU A 217 5.46 -15.71 14.58
N THR A 218 6.44 -14.84 14.79
CA THR A 218 6.65 -14.21 16.11
C THR A 218 5.67 -13.08 16.32
N VAL A 219 5.15 -13.00 17.54
CA VAL A 219 4.34 -11.90 18.05
C VAL A 219 5.23 -10.93 18.84
N ARG A 220 5.27 -9.67 18.42
CA ARG A 220 6.01 -8.59 19.10
C ARG A 220 5.02 -7.73 19.87
N LYS A 221 5.00 -7.89 21.20
CA LYS A 221 4.06 -7.18 22.10
C LYS A 221 4.03 -5.66 21.89
N LYS A 222 5.21 -5.03 21.78
CA LYS A 222 5.31 -3.57 21.55
C LYS A 222 4.61 -3.14 20.25
N LYS A 223 4.77 -3.91 19.17
CA LYS A 223 4.14 -3.59 17.87
C LYS A 223 2.62 -3.69 17.95
N ILE A 224 2.09 -4.68 18.66
CA ILE A 224 0.65 -4.79 18.89
C ILE A 224 0.13 -3.59 19.69
N TYR A 225 0.79 -3.25 20.79
CA TYR A 225 0.38 -2.12 21.62
C TYR A 225 0.35 -0.81 20.82
N ASP A 226 1.43 -0.51 20.09
CA ASP A 226 1.53 0.70 19.26
C ASP A 226 0.43 0.72 18.16
N ALA A 227 0.12 -0.44 17.57
CA ALA A 227 -0.94 -0.58 16.57
C ALA A 227 -2.34 -0.37 17.16
N LEU A 228 -2.65 -0.98 18.31
CA LEU A 228 -3.94 -0.84 18.99
C LEU A 228 -4.17 0.58 19.49
N GLN A 229 -3.14 1.22 20.04
CA GLN A 229 -3.22 2.61 20.47
C GLN A 229 -3.53 3.52 19.27
N TRP A 230 -2.87 3.31 18.14
CA TRP A 230 -3.16 4.06 16.91
C TRP A 230 -4.59 3.80 16.42
N LEU A 231 -5.03 2.54 16.41
CA LEU A 231 -6.38 2.15 15.98
C LEU A 231 -7.46 2.77 16.87
N ASN A 232 -7.29 2.75 18.20
CA ASN A 232 -8.24 3.33 19.14
C ASN A 232 -8.44 4.84 18.89
N GLN A 233 -7.37 5.56 18.55
CA GLN A 233 -7.40 6.99 18.30
C GLN A 233 -7.95 7.37 16.91
N ASN A 234 -7.65 6.56 15.87
CA ASN A 234 -7.89 6.94 14.47
C ASN A 234 -9.02 6.15 13.79
N ASN A 235 -9.43 5.00 14.34
CA ASN A 235 -10.47 4.16 13.78
C ASN A 235 -11.69 4.12 14.71
N PRO A 236 -12.84 4.67 14.29
CA PRO A 236 -14.07 4.69 15.09
C PRO A 236 -14.51 3.31 15.60
N LEU A 237 -14.20 2.24 14.87
CA LEU A 237 -14.56 0.87 15.25
C LEU A 237 -13.81 0.37 16.49
N TYR A 238 -12.64 0.94 16.79
CA TYR A 238 -11.78 0.53 17.91
C TYR A 238 -11.95 1.42 19.14
N ARG A 239 -12.82 2.44 19.08
CA ARG A 239 -12.97 3.47 20.12
C ARG A 239 -13.36 2.91 21.49
N TYR A 240 -14.17 1.86 21.50
CA TYR A 240 -14.69 1.23 22.72
C TYR A 240 -13.95 -0.05 23.11
N ILE A 241 -12.79 -0.31 22.49
CA ILE A 241 -11.98 -1.48 22.79
C ILE A 241 -11.04 -1.19 23.94
N THR A 242 -11.07 -2.08 24.94
CA THR A 242 -10.11 -2.06 26.05
C THR A 242 -8.81 -2.70 25.61
N ILE A 243 -7.69 -2.01 25.84
CA ILE A 243 -6.34 -2.51 25.53
C ILE A 243 -5.75 -3.12 26.81
N ASN A 244 -5.50 -4.43 26.80
CA ASN A 244 -4.93 -5.20 27.91
C ASN A 244 -3.39 -5.13 27.96
#